data_AF-A0A2K9BSC9-F1
#
_entry.id   AF-A0A2K9BSC9-F1
#
_cell.length_a   1.000
_cell.length_b   1.000
_cell.length_c   1.000
_cell.angle_alpha   90.00
_cell.angle_beta   90.00
_cell.angle_gamma   90.00
#
_symmetry.space_group_name_H-M   'P 1'
#
loop_
_entity.id
_entity.type
_entity.pdbx_description
1 polymer ?
#
loop_
_entity_poly.entity_id
_entity_poly.type
_entity_poly.pdbx_seq_one_letter_code
_entity_poly.pdbx_strand_id
1 'polypeptide(L)' 'MTGLRCACLDCACTINANTLLQDGKGYCCEACASGHRNGEPCRMGDCKCGETAQPNESNVDNALDETFPASDPISP' A
#
# COMPACT_ATOMS: atom_id res chain seq x y z
N MET A 1 12.70 19.65 -13.20
CA MET A 1 13.34 19.04 -12.01
C MET A 1 12.50 17.83 -11.62
N THR A 2 12.96 16.62 -11.89
CA THR A 2 12.27 15.38 -11.53
C THR A 2 12.60 15.03 -10.08
N GLY A 3 11.76 15.48 -9.14
CA GLY A 3 11.81 14.97 -7.78
C GLY A 3 11.39 13.51 -7.80
N LEU A 4 12.30 12.60 -7.49
CA LEU A 4 11.96 11.18 -7.35
C LEU A 4 11.12 11.05 -6.07
N ARG A 5 10.04 10.27 -6.07
CA ARG A 5 9.18 10.09 -4.89
C ARG A 5 9.50 8.80 -4.18
N CYS A 6 9.31 8.77 -2.87
CA CYS A 6 9.44 7.56 -2.08
C CYS A 6 8.54 6.46 -2.65
N ALA A 7 9.06 5.23 -2.73
CA ALA A 7 8.31 4.07 -3.23
C ALA A 7 7.22 3.56 -2.26
N CYS A 8 7.02 4.22 -1.13
CA CYS A 8 5.97 3.90 -0.18
C CYS A 8 4.67 4.57 -0.61
N LEU A 9 3.58 3.80 -0.69
CA LEU A 9 2.31 4.23 -1.28
C LEU A 9 1.67 5.41 -0.53
N ASP A 10 1.75 5.39 0.80
CA ASP A 10 1.25 6.44 1.69
C ASP A 10 2.30 7.52 2.03
N CYS A 11 3.44 7.54 1.34
CA CYS A 11 4.52 8.48 1.60
C CYS A 11 4.66 9.51 0.48
N ALA A 12 4.39 10.78 0.78
CA ALA A 12 4.55 11.89 -0.15
C ALA A 12 5.98 12.48 -0.16
N CYS A 13 6.94 11.85 0.51
CA CYS A 13 8.30 12.39 0.64
C CYS A 13 9.05 12.39 -0.70
N THR A 14 9.63 13.54 -1.03
CA THR A 14 10.53 13.69 -2.18
C THR A 14 11.92 13.17 -1.81
N ILE A 15 12.42 12.22 -2.59
CA ILE A 15 13.73 11.62 -2.45
C ILE A 15 14.67 12.15 -3.55
N ASN A 16 15.96 12.18 -3.22
CA ASN A 16 17.02 12.63 -4.11
C ASN A 16 18.02 11.50 -4.36
N ALA A 17 19.10 11.75 -5.11
CA ALA A 17 20.13 10.74 -5.43
C ALA A 17 20.82 10.11 -4.19
N ASN A 18 20.71 10.71 -3.00
CA ASN A 18 21.25 10.18 -1.73
C ASN A 18 20.24 9.33 -0.93
N THR A 19 19.21 8.81 -1.59
CA THR A 19 18.15 8.04 -0.94
C THR A 19 18.51 6.56 -0.84
N LEU A 20 17.90 5.85 0.11
CA LEU A 20 18.13 4.42 0.27
C LEU A 20 17.50 3.65 -0.91
N LEU A 21 18.32 2.92 -1.69
CA LEU A 21 17.80 1.97 -2.67
C LEU A 21 17.73 0.59 -2.04
N GLN A 22 16.52 0.03 -1.95
CA GLN A 22 16.29 -1.31 -1.44
C GLN A 22 15.39 -2.05 -2.41
N ASP A 23 15.78 -3.25 -2.83
CA ASP A 23 15.00 -4.07 -3.77
C ASP A 23 14.71 -3.36 -5.12
N GLY A 24 15.61 -2.48 -5.57
CA GLY A 24 15.43 -1.67 -6.77
C GLY A 24 14.44 -0.51 -6.63
N LYS A 25 13.94 -0.24 -5.41
CA LYS A 25 13.01 0.85 -5.09
C LYS A 25 13.71 1.90 -4.23
N GLY A 26 13.43 3.19 -4.47
CA GLY A 26 13.99 4.30 -3.70
C GLY A 26 13.12 4.67 -2.50
N TYR A 27 13.72 4.77 -1.31
CA TYR A 27 13.03 5.06 -0.06
C TYR A 27 13.69 6.19 0.73
N CYS A 28 12.88 7.04 1.35
CA CYS A 28 13.37 8.18 2.13
C CYS A 28 14.08 7.78 3.44
N CYS A 29 13.79 6.60 3.98
CA CYS A 29 14.43 6.02 5.16
C CYS A 29 14.25 4.49 5.21
N GLU A 30 14.92 3.87 6.17
CA GLU A 30 14.93 2.42 6.44
C GLU A 30 13.54 1.87 6.80
N ALA A 31 12.74 2.65 7.54
CA ALA A 31 11.38 2.29 7.93
C ALA A 31 10.49 2.10 6.69
N CYS A 32 10.54 3.02 5.72
CA CYS A 32 9.82 2.87 4.46
C CYS A 32 10.34 1.70 3.63
N ALA A 33 11.65 1.46 3.61
CA ALA A 33 12.26 0.34 2.89
C ALA A 33 11.89 -1.03 3.50
N SER A 34 11.69 -1.06 4.81
CA SER A 34 11.23 -2.25 5.54
C SER A 34 9.71 -2.41 5.56
N GLY A 35 8.96 -1.45 4.98
CA GLY A 35 7.50 -1.46 4.93
C GLY A 35 6.83 -1.21 6.29
N HIS A 36 7.44 -0.38 7.15
CA HIS A 36 6.89 -0.03 8.46
C HIS A 36 6.58 -1.25 9.36
N ARG A 37 7.34 -2.35 9.25
CA ARG A 37 7.14 -3.58 10.05
C ARG A 37 7.13 -3.38 11.57
N ASN A 38 7.78 -2.34 12.07
CA ASN A 38 7.77 -1.98 13.50
C ASN A 38 6.73 -0.90 13.85
N GLY A 39 5.94 -0.41 12.89
CA GLY A 39 5.01 0.72 13.08
C GLY A 39 5.69 2.08 13.22
N GLU A 40 7.00 2.18 12.97
CA GLU A 40 7.70 3.46 13.05
C GLU A 40 7.36 4.39 11.88
N PRO A 41 7.18 5.70 12.11
CA PRO A 41 7.00 6.66 11.04
C PRO A 41 8.29 6.80 10.21
N CYS A 42 8.17 7.46 9.05
CA CYS A 42 9.36 7.77 8.26
C CYS A 42 10.17 8.93 8.90
N ARG A 43 11.28 9.32 8.25
CA ARG A 43 12.11 10.47 8.66
C ARG A 43 11.30 11.76 8.87
N MET A 44 10.19 11.93 8.13
CA MET A 44 9.27 13.04 8.33
C MET A 44 8.28 12.68 9.45
N GLY A 45 8.34 13.40 10.57
CA GLY A 45 7.37 13.26 11.66
C GLY A 45 5.93 13.59 11.27
N ASP A 46 5.74 14.48 10.29
CA ASP A 46 4.42 14.82 9.75
C ASP A 46 3.87 13.80 8.74
N CYS A 47 4.67 12.82 8.32
CA CYS A 47 4.26 11.83 7.33
C CYS A 47 3.81 10.53 8.03
N LYS A 48 2.51 10.23 7.91
CA LYS A 48 1.84 9.13 8.60
C LYS A 48 1.87 7.80 7.84
N CYS A 49 2.80 7.63 6.91
CA CYS A 49 2.90 6.43 6.06
C CYS A 49 3.10 5.12 6.85
N GLY A 50 3.62 5.17 8.07
CA GLY A 50 3.74 4.01 8.97
C GLY A 50 2.48 3.64 9.74
N GLU A 51 1.53 4.55 9.83
CA GLU A 51 0.26 4.36 10.55
C GLU A 51 -0.87 3.93 9.60
N THR A 52 -0.75 4.28 8.31
CA THR A 52 -1.76 3.98 7.26
C THR A 52 -1.50 2.67 6.52
N ALA A 53 -0.37 1.99 6.77
CA ALA A 53 -0.02 0.70 6.12
C ALA A 53 -0.93 -0.49 6.50
N GLN A 54 -2.04 -0.24 7.21
CA GLN A 54 -3.15 -1.17 7.25
C GLN A 54 -4.05 -0.86 6.07
N PRO A 55 -3.96 -1.59 4.94
CA PRO A 55 -5.00 -1.52 3.93
C PRO A 55 -6.30 -1.87 4.66
N ASN A 56 -7.23 -0.94 4.68
CA ASN A 56 -8.57 -1.17 5.16
C ASN A 56 -9.27 -2.09 4.15
N GLU A 57 -8.89 -3.36 4.12
CA GLU A 57 -9.50 -4.43 3.32
C GLU A 57 -10.83 -4.89 3.94
N SER A 58 -11.45 -4.07 4.80
CA SER A 58 -12.76 -4.36 5.40
C SER A 58 -13.94 -4.12 4.45
N ASN A 59 -13.70 -3.83 3.16
CA ASN A 59 -14.77 -3.53 2.18
C ASN A 59 -14.80 -4.43 0.94
N VAL A 60 -14.04 -5.52 0.87
CA VAL A 60 -14.04 -6.42 -0.31
C VAL A 60 -14.84 -7.72 -0.09
N ASP A 61 -15.50 -7.89 1.06
CA ASP A 61 -16.23 -9.13 1.42
C ASP A 61 -17.75 -9.05 1.18
N ASN A 62 -18.20 -8.40 0.09
CA ASN A 62 -19.64 -8.26 -0.15
C ASN A 62 -20.08 -8.32 -1.62
N ALA A 63 -19.40 -9.14 -2.44
CA ALA A 63 -19.80 -9.37 -3.83
C ALA A 63 -19.83 -10.85 -4.25
N LEU A 64 -19.74 -11.79 -3.30
CA LEU A 64 -19.69 -13.23 -3.54
C LEU A 64 -20.84 -14.05 -2.94
N ASP A 65 -21.84 -13.42 -2.30
CA ASP A 65 -22.98 -14.15 -1.70
C ASP A 65 -24.24 -14.25 -2.59
N GLU A 66 -24.23 -13.70 -3.81
CA GLU A 66 -25.33 -13.92 -4.76
C GLU A 66 -25.07 -15.19 -5.59
N THR A 67 -24.99 -16.31 -4.85
CA THR A 67 -25.58 -17.60 -5.18
C THR A 67 -25.97 -17.75 -6.65
N PHE A 68 -25.19 -18.52 -7.41
CA PHE A 68 -25.67 -19.20 -8.61
C PHE A 68 -26.37 -20.50 -8.17
N PRO A 69 -27.71 -20.57 -8.04
CA PRO A 69 -28.36 -21.87 -8.05
C PRO A 69 -28.45 -22.32 -9.51
N ALA A 70 -27.55 -23.22 -9.89
CA ALA A 70 -27.82 -24.12 -11.00
C ALA A 70 -29.05 -24.96 -10.62
N SER A 71 -30.23 -24.62 -11.14
CA SER A 71 -31.43 -25.46 -11.10
C SER A 71 -32.33 -25.18 -12.30
N ASP A 72 -32.03 -25.93 -13.36
CA ASP A 72 -32.84 -26.43 -14.47
C ASP A 72 -33.63 -25.51 -15.45
N PRO A 73 -33.49 -25.74 -16.78
CA PRO A 73 -34.33 -25.13 -17.81
C PRO A 73 -35.75 -25.68 -17.77
N ILE A 74 -36.75 -24.80 -17.62
CA ILE A 74 -38.15 -25.18 -17.90
C ILE A 74 -38.31 -25.30 -19.42
N SER A 75 -38.43 -26.53 -19.93
CA SER A 75 -39.19 -26.86 -21.15
C SER A 75 -40.63 -27.16 -20.72
N PRO A 76 -41.66 -26.59 -21.36
CA PRO A 76 -42.09 -27.01 -22.70
C PRO A 76 -42.44 -25.88 -23.68
#